data_AF-A0A6N7JHV7-F1
#
_entry.id   AF-A0A6N7JHV7-F1
#
_cell.length_a   1.000
_cell.length_b   1.000
_cell.length_c   1.000
_cell.angle_alpha   90.00
_cell.angle_beta   90.00
_cell.angle_gamma   90.00
#
_symmetry.space_group_name_H-M   'P 1'
#
loop_
_entity.id
_entity.type
_entity.pdbx_description
1 polymer ?
#
loop_
_entity_poly.entity_id
_entity_poly.type
_entity_poly.pdbx_seq_one_letter_code
_entity_poly.pdbx_strand_id
1 'polypeptide(L)'
;MELVRWWRQPKSIPMALLSVLLAGSALAQTAPSPADNSMARYLTGRVAQNAGDWAAAARNLGAVLRDDPENAGLLRRTFLLNLGEGNYTEAVALARRAREQESQSYIASLMVIADDLKQGKAADAAARLEVLPSDGLSQFVTPLLGAWVDVARGDKEAGLKRLRALNANDGFAIMQQLQIALIEDLRDNREAASLHYTAATERGAPLRLTLLIGNFHERAGNKDAARRIYQRYQRENPGTLAVDEALARLDKGGPAPARLVANASDGLGEALFEMSAALYQENAQEMALLYGRLSLFLDPGQPLMRLTLGDTLAARQRYADALTEFAAVKGSSGLTWAARLRQAEMLRLLGRRDETTKLLSAMAAEKPTRVDALLQLGDMHRMAREPKPALAAYEQAVSRIAKPTAADWAVFYARGMVLDTLGDWKRAEADLKTALNLSPEQASVLNYLGYSYVDRGISLDEGRGLIEKALALRPHDGFIMDSLGWAKFKQGDFHGAVELLEQAIELEPMDPSISDHLGDVYWALGRKQEARFQWTRAAHQADNEGLRKSAQIKLKDGLATPITAAAPN
;
A
#
# COMPACT_ATOMS: atom_id res chain seq x y z
N MET A 1 -16.55 47.61 -23.02
CA MET A 1 -15.65 46.43 -22.97
C MET A 1 -14.49 46.79 -22.05
N GLU A 2 -14.75 46.68 -20.75
CA GLU A 2 -13.84 47.00 -19.63
C GLU A 2 -13.02 45.75 -19.29
N LEU A 3 -11.68 45.76 -19.26
CA LEU A 3 -10.74 46.33 -18.25
C LEU A 3 -10.71 45.58 -16.90
N VAL A 4 -9.60 44.85 -16.73
CA VAL A 4 -8.92 44.47 -15.48
C VAL A 4 -9.12 45.53 -14.39
N ARG A 5 -9.49 45.14 -13.16
CA ARG A 5 -9.11 45.86 -11.92
C ARG A 5 -9.45 45.07 -10.62
N TRP A 6 -8.40 44.81 -9.82
CA TRP A 6 -8.29 44.89 -8.34
C TRP A 6 -8.27 43.61 -7.48
N TRP A 7 -7.06 43.31 -6.99
CA TRP A 7 -6.81 42.99 -5.59
C TRP A 7 -6.53 44.28 -4.81
N ARG A 8 -7.22 44.53 -3.69
CA ARG A 8 -6.64 45.05 -2.44
C ARG A 8 -7.68 45.17 -1.32
N GLN A 9 -7.34 44.48 -0.23
CA GLN A 9 -7.50 44.86 1.19
C GLN A 9 -8.74 44.37 1.97
N PRO A 10 -8.53 44.09 3.27
CA PRO A 10 -9.23 43.09 4.06
C PRO A 10 -10.38 43.69 4.86
N LYS A 11 -11.32 42.84 5.25
CA LYS A 11 -12.18 43.13 6.41
C LYS A 11 -11.97 42.02 7.43
N SER A 12 -11.16 42.37 8.41
CA SER A 12 -11.20 41.82 9.77
C SER A 12 -12.65 41.77 10.25
N ILE A 13 -13.13 40.58 10.59
CA ILE A 13 -14.24 40.40 11.53
C ILE A 13 -13.76 39.36 12.56
N PRO A 14 -13.92 39.63 13.86
CA PRO A 14 -13.15 38.97 14.90
C PRO A 14 -13.65 37.56 15.18
N MET A 15 -12.72 36.70 15.58
CA MET A 15 -13.00 35.53 16.41
C MET A 15 -13.76 35.98 17.66
N ALA A 16 -15.07 35.76 17.69
CA ALA A 16 -15.85 35.75 18.91
C ALA A 16 -16.00 34.29 19.34
N LEU A 17 -15.13 33.88 20.26
CA LEU A 17 -15.38 32.75 21.17
C LEU A 17 -16.75 32.99 21.84
N LEU A 18 -17.76 32.19 21.52
CA LEU A 18 -18.92 32.03 22.38
C LEU A 18 -18.80 30.74 23.16
N SER A 19 -18.18 30.87 24.33
CA SER A 19 -18.42 30.02 25.48
C SER A 19 -19.90 30.07 25.86
N VAL A 20 -20.62 28.96 25.71
CA VAL A 20 -21.95 28.80 26.30
C VAL A 20 -21.79 27.97 27.58
N LEU A 21 -21.77 28.66 28.71
CA LEU A 21 -22.10 28.10 30.02
C LEU A 21 -23.47 28.65 30.44
N LEU A 22 -24.32 27.70 30.82
CA LEU A 22 -25.69 27.77 31.33
C LEU A 22 -26.03 28.93 32.26
N ALA A 23 -27.21 29.53 32.07
CA ALA A 23 -28.32 29.53 33.04
C ALA A 23 -29.49 30.40 32.53
N GLY A 24 -30.73 29.87 32.52
CA GLY A 24 -31.92 30.66 32.19
C GLY A 24 -33.11 29.81 31.73
N SER A 25 -33.72 29.12 32.68
CA SER A 25 -34.90 28.25 32.56
C SER A 25 -36.19 28.99 32.17
N ALA A 26 -36.89 28.50 31.13
CA ALA A 26 -38.34 28.26 31.10
C ALA A 26 -38.79 27.79 29.71
N LEU A 27 -39.62 26.73 29.68
CA LEU A 27 -40.15 26.02 28.50
C LEU A 27 -39.17 25.08 27.77
N ALA A 28 -38.56 24.17 28.53
CA ALA A 28 -38.13 22.90 27.97
C ALA A 28 -39.38 22.07 27.61
N GLN A 29 -39.89 22.24 26.39
CA GLN A 29 -40.32 21.05 25.65
C GLN A 29 -39.08 20.16 25.60
N THR A 30 -39.21 18.91 26.05
CA THR A 30 -38.15 17.92 25.98
C THR A 30 -37.81 17.68 24.52
N ALA A 31 -36.96 18.53 23.94
CA ALA A 31 -36.26 18.21 22.72
C ALA A 31 -35.52 16.90 23.04
N PRO A 32 -35.72 15.84 22.23
CA PRO A 32 -34.95 14.63 22.40
C PRO A 32 -33.47 15.01 22.49
N SER A 33 -32.71 14.32 23.34
CA SER A 33 -31.24 14.41 23.35
C SER A 33 -30.73 14.48 21.89
N PRO A 34 -29.69 15.25 21.56
CA PRO A 34 -29.13 15.29 20.20
C PRO A 34 -28.83 13.88 19.63
N ALA A 35 -28.67 12.88 20.50
CA ALA A 35 -28.52 11.47 20.15
C ALA A 35 -29.80 10.75 19.70
N ASP A 36 -31.00 11.29 19.92
CA ASP A 36 -32.30 10.66 19.59
C ASP A 36 -33.00 11.30 18.38
N ASN A 37 -32.38 12.29 17.74
CA ASN A 37 -32.90 12.88 16.51
C ASN A 37 -32.38 12.10 15.27
N SER A 38 -33.28 11.51 14.50
CA SER A 38 -32.94 10.76 13.26
C SER A 38 -32.15 11.62 12.25
N MET A 39 -32.38 12.94 12.21
CA MET A 39 -31.58 13.87 11.40
C MET A 39 -30.13 13.97 11.90
N ALA A 40 -29.93 14.05 13.22
CA ALA A 40 -28.59 14.11 13.83
C ALA A 40 -27.83 12.80 13.61
N ARG A 41 -28.51 11.65 13.71
CA ARG A 41 -27.94 10.34 13.37
C ARG A 41 -27.62 10.23 11.87
N TYR A 42 -28.49 10.74 11.00
CA TYR A 42 -28.22 10.77 9.56
C TYR A 42 -26.96 11.58 9.24
N LEU A 43 -26.86 12.81 9.75
CA LEU A 43 -25.70 13.68 9.54
C LEU A 43 -24.42 13.06 10.11
N THR A 44 -24.48 12.54 11.33
CA THR A 44 -23.35 11.81 11.95
C THR A 44 -22.91 10.65 11.06
N GLY A 45 -23.86 9.85 10.57
CA GLY A 45 -23.58 8.73 9.69
C GLY A 45 -22.98 9.14 8.35
N ARG A 46 -23.44 10.25 7.76
CA ARG A 46 -22.88 10.80 6.51
C ARG A 46 -21.48 11.35 6.68
N VAL A 47 -21.21 12.06 7.78
CA VAL A 47 -19.88 12.56 8.11
C VAL A 47 -18.91 11.39 8.33
N ALA A 48 -19.32 10.40 9.13
CA ALA A 48 -18.54 9.18 9.36
C ALA A 48 -18.22 8.45 8.05
N GLN A 49 -19.20 8.31 7.16
CA GLN A 49 -18.98 7.68 5.86
C GLN A 49 -17.94 8.42 5.02
N ASN A 50 -18.05 9.75 4.92
CA ASN A 50 -17.11 10.57 4.17
C ASN A 50 -15.70 10.56 4.79
N ALA A 51 -15.62 10.41 6.12
CA ALA A 51 -14.36 10.28 6.85
C ALA A 51 -13.77 8.85 6.80
N GLY A 52 -14.47 7.88 6.20
CA GLY A 52 -14.01 6.49 6.10
C GLY A 52 -14.30 5.62 7.34
N ASP A 53 -14.94 6.17 8.39
CA ASP A 53 -15.42 5.40 9.54
C ASP A 53 -16.75 4.72 9.21
N TRP A 54 -16.64 3.65 8.42
CA TRP A 54 -17.78 2.90 7.92
C TRP A 54 -18.50 2.12 9.03
N ALA A 55 -17.81 1.76 10.11
CA ALA A 55 -18.42 1.16 11.29
C ALA A 55 -19.38 2.15 11.98
N ALA A 56 -18.96 3.38 12.24
CA ALA A 56 -19.83 4.41 12.80
C ALA A 56 -20.93 4.82 11.82
N ALA A 57 -20.64 4.88 10.52
CA ALA A 57 -21.63 5.14 9.48
C ALA A 57 -22.72 4.07 9.46
N ALA A 58 -22.34 2.78 9.45
CA ALA A 58 -23.27 1.65 9.48
C ALA A 58 -24.17 1.69 10.72
N ARG A 59 -23.60 1.94 11.92
CA ARG A 59 -24.37 2.05 13.17
C ARG A 59 -25.39 3.19 13.13
N ASN A 60 -24.97 4.38 12.70
CA ASN A 60 -25.84 5.56 12.72
C ASN A 60 -26.90 5.51 11.62
N LEU A 61 -26.51 5.21 10.38
CA LEU A 61 -27.45 5.10 9.25
C LEU A 61 -28.37 3.89 9.39
N GLY A 62 -27.90 2.80 10.00
CA GLY A 62 -28.75 1.66 10.36
C GLY A 62 -29.80 2.02 11.40
N ALA A 63 -29.49 2.90 12.36
CA ALA A 63 -30.51 3.41 13.28
C ALA A 63 -31.58 4.23 12.56
N VAL A 64 -31.17 5.14 11.66
CA VAL A 64 -32.12 5.94 10.85
C VAL A 64 -32.97 5.04 9.95
N LEU A 65 -32.40 3.96 9.41
CA LEU A 65 -33.13 2.99 8.58
C LEU A 65 -34.19 2.22 9.36
N ARG A 66 -34.06 2.08 10.69
CA ARG A 66 -35.12 1.48 11.51
C ARG A 66 -36.30 2.42 11.68
N ASP A 67 -36.07 3.73 11.67
CA ASP A 67 -37.13 4.74 11.75
C ASP A 67 -37.82 4.96 10.39
N ASP A 68 -37.09 4.76 9.28
CA ASP A 68 -37.59 4.88 7.90
C ASP A 68 -37.23 3.64 7.06
N PRO A 69 -37.91 2.50 7.29
CA PRO A 69 -37.52 1.19 6.73
C PRO A 69 -37.78 1.02 5.23
N GLU A 70 -38.62 1.86 4.63
CA GLU A 70 -38.97 1.84 3.21
C GLU A 70 -38.03 2.71 2.35
N ASN A 71 -37.06 3.39 2.98
CA ASN A 71 -36.11 4.23 2.28
C ASN A 71 -35.05 3.41 1.53
N ALA A 72 -35.33 3.10 0.27
CA ALA A 72 -34.45 2.32 -0.61
C ALA A 72 -33.00 2.86 -0.67
N GLY A 73 -32.84 4.19 -0.70
CA GLY A 73 -31.53 4.84 -0.76
C GLY A 73 -30.71 4.61 0.51
N LEU A 74 -31.35 4.70 1.67
CA LEU A 74 -30.74 4.42 2.96
C LEU A 74 -30.48 2.93 3.17
N LEU A 75 -31.42 2.07 2.75
CA LEU A 75 -31.26 0.62 2.78
C LEU A 75 -30.04 0.17 2.00
N ARG A 76 -29.91 0.60 0.73
CA ARG A 76 -28.74 0.30 -0.11
C ARG A 76 -27.44 0.78 0.52
N ARG A 77 -27.44 1.99 1.09
CA ARG A 77 -26.25 2.59 1.72
C ARG A 77 -25.82 1.82 2.97
N THR A 78 -26.77 1.52 3.85
CA THR A 78 -26.52 0.75 5.08
C THR A 78 -26.08 -0.68 4.76
N PHE A 79 -26.64 -1.30 3.72
CA PHE A 79 -26.17 -2.60 3.20
C PHE A 79 -24.68 -2.55 2.81
N LEU A 80 -24.30 -1.60 1.93
CA LEU A 80 -22.92 -1.50 1.43
C LEU A 80 -21.91 -1.24 2.56
N LEU A 81 -22.28 -0.41 3.53
CA LEU A 81 -21.45 -0.15 4.71
C LEU A 81 -21.27 -1.42 5.55
N ASN A 82 -22.35 -2.16 5.84
CA ASN A 82 -22.25 -3.41 6.59
C ASN A 82 -21.45 -4.48 5.84
N LEU A 83 -21.60 -4.59 4.51
CA LEU A 83 -20.77 -5.48 3.71
C LEU A 83 -19.29 -5.08 3.76
N GLY A 84 -18.99 -3.78 3.60
CA GLY A 84 -17.64 -3.23 3.67
C GLY A 84 -16.95 -3.48 5.02
N GLU A 85 -17.70 -3.44 6.12
CA GLU A 85 -17.23 -3.75 7.47
C GLU A 85 -17.11 -5.26 7.75
N GLY A 86 -17.61 -6.12 6.86
CA GLY A 86 -17.67 -7.56 7.10
C GLY A 86 -18.74 -7.98 8.10
N ASN A 87 -19.74 -7.13 8.35
CA ASN A 87 -20.92 -7.43 9.18
C ASN A 87 -21.90 -8.32 8.40
N TYR A 88 -21.48 -9.54 8.07
CA TYR A 88 -22.17 -10.37 7.07
C TYR A 88 -23.62 -10.70 7.43
N THR A 89 -23.94 -10.97 8.70
CA THR A 89 -25.31 -11.28 9.12
C THR A 89 -26.28 -10.14 8.78
N GLU A 90 -25.91 -8.91 9.13
CA GLU A 90 -26.72 -7.72 8.84
C GLU A 90 -26.72 -7.43 7.34
N ALA A 91 -25.57 -7.58 6.67
CA ALA A 91 -25.46 -7.37 5.23
C ALA A 91 -26.38 -8.31 4.43
N VAL A 92 -26.48 -9.60 4.79
CA VAL A 92 -27.42 -10.54 4.16
C VAL A 92 -28.86 -10.10 4.36
N ALA A 93 -29.24 -9.74 5.60
CA ALA A 93 -30.61 -9.32 5.91
C ALA A 93 -31.02 -8.08 5.11
N LEU A 94 -30.15 -7.07 5.07
CA LEU A 94 -30.38 -5.85 4.29
C LEU A 94 -30.37 -6.11 2.77
N ALA A 95 -29.51 -7.01 2.28
CA ALA A 95 -29.48 -7.36 0.86
C ALA A 95 -30.78 -8.04 0.40
N ARG A 96 -31.36 -8.93 1.21
CA ARG A 96 -32.65 -9.58 0.91
C ARG A 96 -33.78 -8.55 0.87
N ARG A 97 -33.85 -7.66 1.88
CA ARG A 97 -34.82 -6.55 1.89
C ARG A 97 -34.67 -5.62 0.69
N ALA A 98 -33.44 -5.26 0.31
CA ALA A 98 -33.18 -4.37 -0.81
C ALA A 98 -33.73 -4.92 -2.14
N ARG A 99 -33.74 -6.25 -2.28
CA ARG A 99 -34.30 -6.91 -3.46
C ARG A 99 -35.82 -6.92 -3.48
N GLU A 100 -36.45 -7.12 -2.33
CA GLU A 100 -37.92 -7.08 -2.21
C GLU A 100 -38.48 -5.70 -2.56
N GLN A 101 -37.72 -4.64 -2.27
CA GLN A 101 -38.06 -3.25 -2.61
C GLN A 101 -37.57 -2.82 -4.01
N GLU A 102 -37.12 -3.76 -4.86
CA GLU A 102 -36.57 -3.49 -6.21
C GLU A 102 -35.48 -2.39 -6.25
N SER A 103 -34.75 -2.22 -5.14
CA SER A 103 -33.62 -1.29 -5.05
C SER A 103 -32.46 -1.86 -5.88
N GLN A 104 -32.45 -1.59 -7.19
CA GLN A 104 -31.47 -1.90 -8.25
C GLN A 104 -29.99 -1.92 -7.76
N SER A 105 -29.60 -2.94 -7.01
CA SER A 105 -28.27 -3.05 -6.39
C SER A 105 -27.66 -4.39 -6.76
N TYR A 106 -26.75 -4.34 -7.73
CA TYR A 106 -26.06 -5.53 -8.23
C TYR A 106 -25.31 -6.27 -7.11
N ILE A 107 -24.59 -5.54 -6.26
CA ILE A 107 -23.84 -6.11 -5.12
C ILE A 107 -24.78 -6.77 -4.09
N ALA A 108 -25.98 -6.22 -3.86
CA ALA A 108 -26.96 -6.87 -2.99
C ALA A 108 -27.44 -8.20 -3.59
N SER A 109 -27.67 -8.23 -4.91
CA SER A 109 -28.01 -9.47 -5.59
C SER A 109 -26.88 -10.51 -5.54
N LEU A 110 -25.62 -10.09 -5.73
CA LEU A 110 -24.45 -10.96 -5.55
C LEU A 110 -24.39 -11.53 -4.13
N MET A 111 -24.61 -10.71 -3.09
CA MET A 111 -24.61 -11.16 -1.70
C MET A 111 -25.67 -12.24 -1.44
N VAL A 112 -26.90 -12.03 -1.95
CA VAL A 112 -27.98 -13.01 -1.77
C VAL A 112 -27.67 -14.32 -2.50
N ILE A 113 -27.10 -14.26 -3.71
CA ILE A 113 -26.71 -15.47 -4.46
C ILE A 113 -25.57 -16.19 -3.75
N ALA A 114 -24.58 -15.45 -3.24
CA ALA A 114 -23.48 -16.02 -2.46
C ALA A 114 -24.00 -16.71 -1.18
N ASP A 115 -24.98 -16.11 -0.50
CA ASP A 115 -25.62 -16.69 0.69
C ASP A 115 -26.42 -17.95 0.36
N ASP A 116 -27.17 -17.95 -0.75
CA ASP A 116 -27.89 -19.14 -1.20
C ASP A 116 -26.92 -20.30 -1.54
N LEU A 117 -25.80 -20.02 -2.21
CA LEU A 117 -24.77 -21.03 -2.48
C LEU A 117 -24.15 -21.60 -1.19
N LYS A 118 -23.83 -20.73 -0.22
CA LYS A 118 -23.29 -21.15 1.08
C LYS A 118 -24.26 -22.02 1.86
N GLN A 119 -25.57 -21.80 1.68
CA GLN A 119 -26.64 -22.59 2.28
C GLN A 119 -27.01 -23.85 1.45
N GLY A 120 -26.32 -24.13 0.34
CA GLY A 120 -26.62 -25.26 -0.54
C GLY A 120 -27.89 -25.08 -1.40
N LYS A 121 -28.44 -23.87 -1.48
CA LYS A 121 -29.66 -23.54 -2.23
C LYS A 121 -29.33 -23.15 -3.67
N ALA A 122 -28.69 -24.06 -4.40
CA ALA A 122 -28.21 -23.78 -5.76
C ALA A 122 -29.35 -23.49 -6.77
N ALA A 123 -30.55 -24.04 -6.54
CA ALA A 123 -31.73 -23.74 -7.36
C ALA A 123 -32.21 -22.28 -7.17
N ASP A 124 -32.26 -21.81 -5.92
CA ASP A 124 -32.64 -20.42 -5.60
C ASP A 124 -31.60 -19.44 -6.18
N ALA A 125 -30.31 -19.76 -6.04
CA ALA A 125 -29.22 -19.02 -6.65
C ALA A 125 -29.39 -18.91 -8.18
N ALA A 126 -29.78 -20.00 -8.85
CA ALA A 126 -30.01 -20.02 -10.29
C ALA A 126 -31.22 -19.16 -10.70
N ALA A 127 -32.35 -19.27 -10.01
CA ALA A 127 -33.52 -18.43 -10.29
C ALA A 127 -33.20 -16.93 -10.15
N ARG A 128 -32.32 -16.58 -9.20
CA ARG A 128 -31.90 -15.19 -8.98
C ARG A 128 -30.96 -14.65 -10.04
N LEU A 129 -30.26 -15.50 -10.78
CA LEU A 129 -29.40 -15.10 -11.90
C LEU A 129 -30.19 -14.58 -13.10
N GLU A 130 -31.36 -15.16 -13.37
CA GLU A 130 -32.16 -14.86 -14.56
C GLU A 130 -32.67 -13.41 -14.60
N VAL A 131 -32.78 -12.79 -13.43
CA VAL A 131 -33.26 -11.42 -13.25
C VAL A 131 -32.13 -10.41 -13.02
N LEU A 132 -30.85 -10.84 -13.12
CA LEU A 132 -29.74 -9.91 -12.99
C LEU A 132 -29.61 -9.02 -14.23
N PRO A 133 -29.20 -7.75 -14.06
CA PRO A 133 -28.82 -6.92 -15.18
C PRO A 133 -27.64 -7.54 -15.95
N SER A 134 -27.56 -7.19 -17.23
CA SER A 134 -26.57 -7.68 -18.19
C SER A 134 -25.73 -6.57 -18.83
N ASP A 135 -25.70 -5.38 -18.23
CA ASP A 135 -24.99 -4.19 -18.69
C ASP A 135 -23.77 -3.82 -17.82
N GLY A 136 -22.86 -3.00 -18.36
CA GLY A 136 -21.69 -2.51 -17.64
C GLY A 136 -20.76 -3.63 -17.15
N LEU A 137 -20.38 -3.62 -15.87
CA LEU A 137 -19.53 -4.65 -15.26
C LEU A 137 -20.25 -6.00 -15.11
N SER A 138 -21.58 -5.99 -15.03
CA SER A 138 -22.37 -7.21 -14.80
C SER A 138 -22.32 -8.18 -15.98
N GLN A 139 -22.07 -7.69 -17.21
CA GLN A 139 -21.89 -8.53 -18.39
C GLN A 139 -20.70 -9.52 -18.25
N PHE A 140 -19.73 -9.21 -17.40
CA PHE A 140 -18.58 -10.07 -17.12
C PHE A 140 -18.77 -10.88 -15.84
N VAL A 141 -19.25 -10.24 -14.77
CA VAL A 141 -19.41 -10.89 -13.45
C VAL A 141 -20.56 -11.90 -13.43
N THR A 142 -21.67 -11.61 -14.11
CA THR A 142 -22.86 -12.50 -14.10
C THR A 142 -22.58 -13.86 -14.75
N PRO A 143 -21.88 -13.96 -15.91
CA PRO A 143 -21.49 -15.25 -16.46
C PRO A 143 -20.55 -16.07 -15.55
N LEU A 144 -19.61 -15.41 -14.86
CA LEU A 144 -18.72 -16.08 -13.90
C LEU A 144 -19.51 -16.64 -12.71
N LEU A 145 -20.42 -15.83 -12.16
CA LEU A 145 -21.33 -16.25 -11.10
C LEU A 145 -22.20 -17.43 -11.55
N GLY A 146 -22.77 -17.33 -12.75
CA GLY A 146 -23.59 -18.38 -13.33
C GLY A 146 -22.84 -19.69 -13.48
N ALA A 147 -21.56 -19.65 -13.86
CA ALA A 147 -20.78 -20.86 -14.05
C ALA A 147 -20.63 -21.64 -12.73
N TRP A 148 -20.37 -20.94 -11.63
CA TRP A 148 -20.27 -21.55 -10.32
C TRP A 148 -21.61 -21.99 -9.73
N VAL A 149 -22.70 -21.28 -10.05
CA VAL A 149 -24.06 -21.75 -9.70
C VAL A 149 -24.41 -23.04 -10.46
N ASP A 150 -24.05 -23.15 -11.73
CA ASP A 150 -24.24 -24.36 -12.54
C ASP A 150 -23.42 -25.53 -11.94
N VAL A 151 -22.17 -25.28 -11.54
CA VAL A 151 -21.33 -26.25 -10.80
C VAL A 151 -21.97 -26.66 -9.48
N ALA A 152 -22.54 -25.73 -8.71
CA ALA A 152 -23.22 -26.02 -7.44
C ALA A 152 -24.47 -26.88 -7.62
N ARG A 153 -25.15 -26.77 -8.78
CA ARG A 153 -26.25 -27.65 -9.17
C ARG A 153 -25.80 -29.04 -9.64
N GLY A 154 -24.49 -29.27 -9.74
CA GLY A 154 -23.89 -30.52 -10.21
C GLY A 154 -23.59 -30.53 -11.72
N ASP A 155 -23.88 -29.46 -12.46
CA ASP A 155 -23.68 -29.38 -13.91
C ASP A 155 -22.42 -28.57 -14.26
N LYS A 156 -21.27 -29.22 -14.13
CA LYS A 156 -19.97 -28.61 -14.43
C LYS A 156 -19.81 -28.27 -15.92
N GLU A 157 -20.45 -29.01 -16.83
CA GLU A 157 -20.36 -28.76 -18.27
C GLU A 157 -21.16 -27.51 -18.66
N ALA A 158 -22.34 -27.30 -18.08
CA ALA A 158 -23.08 -26.04 -18.26
C ALA A 158 -22.25 -24.83 -17.80
N GLY A 159 -21.57 -24.94 -16.65
CA GLY A 159 -20.68 -23.89 -16.17
C GLY A 159 -19.54 -23.58 -17.14
N LEU A 160 -18.88 -24.62 -17.67
CA LEU A 160 -17.83 -24.47 -18.69
C LEU A 160 -18.35 -23.87 -20.00
N LYS A 161 -19.51 -24.30 -20.47
CA LYS A 161 -20.15 -23.74 -21.67
C LYS A 161 -20.42 -22.25 -21.50
N ARG A 162 -20.90 -21.84 -20.32
CA ARG A 162 -21.14 -20.43 -19.98
C ARG A 162 -19.85 -19.62 -20.00
N LEU A 163 -18.76 -20.15 -19.41
CA LEU A 163 -17.45 -19.48 -19.44
C LEU A 163 -16.90 -19.37 -20.86
N ARG A 164 -16.98 -20.43 -21.68
CA ARG A 164 -16.50 -20.40 -23.09
C ARG A 164 -17.29 -19.42 -23.96
N ALA A 165 -18.56 -19.20 -23.66
CA ALA A 165 -19.41 -18.24 -24.36
C ALA A 165 -19.18 -16.79 -23.92
N LEU A 166 -18.45 -16.55 -22.82
CA LEU A 166 -18.08 -15.21 -22.39
C LEU A 166 -17.15 -14.60 -23.44
N ASN A 167 -17.58 -13.51 -24.08
CA ASN A 167 -16.73 -12.71 -24.95
C ASN A 167 -15.74 -11.91 -24.09
N ALA A 168 -14.68 -12.59 -23.63
CA ALA A 168 -13.66 -11.98 -22.82
C ALA A 168 -12.74 -11.15 -23.74
N ASN A 169 -12.84 -9.83 -23.64
CA ASN A 169 -11.79 -8.95 -24.16
C ASN A 169 -10.45 -9.31 -23.50
N ASP A 170 -9.33 -8.85 -24.08
CA ASP A 170 -7.96 -9.10 -23.61
C ASP A 170 -7.74 -8.89 -22.09
N GLY A 171 -8.56 -8.06 -21.42
CA GLY A 171 -8.50 -7.83 -19.99
C GLY A 171 -9.06 -8.95 -19.11
N PHE A 172 -10.10 -9.67 -19.55
CA PHE A 172 -10.77 -10.73 -18.77
C PHE A 172 -10.41 -12.15 -19.22
N ALA A 173 -9.66 -12.29 -20.32
CA ALA A 173 -9.28 -13.58 -20.88
C ALA A 173 -8.54 -14.46 -19.86
N ILE A 174 -7.58 -13.89 -19.11
CA ILE A 174 -6.82 -14.63 -18.08
C ILE A 174 -7.75 -15.17 -16.99
N MET A 175 -8.67 -14.33 -16.50
CA MET A 175 -9.64 -14.72 -15.49
C MET A 175 -10.55 -15.84 -16.02
N GLN A 176 -11.05 -15.72 -17.24
CA GLN A 176 -11.84 -16.78 -17.88
C GLN A 176 -11.06 -18.10 -17.93
N GLN A 177 -9.81 -18.08 -18.38
CA GLN A 177 -8.96 -19.29 -18.45
C GLN A 177 -8.76 -19.91 -17.07
N LEU A 178 -8.48 -19.11 -16.04
CA LEU A 178 -8.34 -19.60 -14.68
C LEU A 178 -9.64 -20.26 -14.18
N GLN A 179 -10.78 -19.62 -14.39
CA GLN A 179 -12.07 -20.15 -13.95
C GLN A 179 -12.44 -21.46 -14.65
N ILE A 180 -12.13 -21.59 -15.95
CA ILE A 180 -12.26 -22.85 -16.67
C ILE A 180 -11.32 -23.92 -16.07
N ALA A 181 -10.05 -23.57 -15.80
CA ALA A 181 -9.08 -24.49 -15.21
C ALA A 181 -9.53 -25.03 -13.86
N LEU A 182 -10.12 -24.18 -13.01
CA LEU A 182 -10.64 -24.56 -11.69
C LEU A 182 -11.81 -25.54 -11.80
N ILE A 183 -12.73 -25.33 -12.75
CA ILE A 183 -13.86 -26.26 -12.96
C ILE A 183 -13.37 -27.60 -13.54
N GLU A 184 -12.42 -27.60 -14.48
CA GLU A 184 -11.82 -28.83 -15.02
C GLU A 184 -11.01 -29.60 -13.94
N ASP A 185 -10.33 -28.90 -13.04
CA ASP A 185 -9.68 -29.50 -11.87
C ASP A 185 -10.71 -30.18 -10.95
N LEU A 186 -11.87 -29.56 -10.72
CA LEU A 186 -12.98 -30.16 -9.98
C LEU A 186 -13.66 -31.34 -10.70
N ARG A 187 -13.46 -31.48 -12.01
CA ARG A 187 -13.86 -32.67 -12.80
C ARG A 187 -12.79 -33.77 -12.78
N ASP A 188 -11.66 -33.52 -12.14
CA ASP A 188 -10.44 -34.33 -12.22
C ASP A 188 -9.94 -34.51 -13.67
N ASN A 189 -10.30 -33.58 -14.58
CA ASN A 189 -9.85 -33.56 -15.97
C ASN A 189 -8.50 -32.84 -16.07
N ARG A 190 -7.44 -33.58 -15.73
CA ARG A 190 -6.08 -33.04 -15.58
C ARG A 190 -5.51 -32.41 -16.84
N GLU A 191 -5.82 -32.97 -18.00
CA GLU A 191 -5.30 -32.46 -19.27
C GLU A 191 -5.88 -31.08 -19.59
N ALA A 192 -7.22 -30.95 -19.54
CA ALA A 192 -7.89 -29.68 -19.78
C ALA A 192 -7.52 -28.64 -18.70
N ALA A 193 -7.50 -29.04 -17.43
CA ALA A 193 -7.09 -28.14 -16.34
C ALA A 193 -5.67 -27.59 -16.57
N SER A 194 -4.71 -28.45 -16.94
CA SER A 194 -3.33 -28.03 -17.20
C SER A 194 -3.21 -27.08 -18.40
N LEU A 195 -3.98 -27.31 -19.46
CA LEU A 195 -4.02 -26.42 -20.63
C LEU A 195 -4.48 -25.02 -20.24
N HIS A 196 -5.61 -24.93 -19.54
CA HIS A 196 -6.20 -23.65 -19.15
C HIS A 196 -5.37 -22.91 -18.07
N TYR A 197 -4.76 -23.63 -17.13
CA TYR A 197 -3.79 -23.02 -16.21
C TYR A 197 -2.57 -22.46 -16.95
N THR A 198 -2.10 -23.11 -18.00
CA THR A 198 -0.98 -22.60 -18.81
C THR A 198 -1.37 -21.28 -19.49
N ALA A 199 -2.55 -21.24 -20.12
CA ALA A 199 -3.09 -20.03 -20.75
C ALA A 199 -3.28 -18.88 -19.74
N ALA A 200 -3.71 -19.18 -18.51
CA ALA A 200 -3.84 -18.19 -17.45
C ALA A 200 -2.49 -17.56 -17.01
N THR A 201 -1.34 -18.14 -17.37
CA THR A 201 0.00 -17.63 -17.00
C THR A 201 0.71 -16.86 -18.09
N GLU A 202 0.07 -16.61 -19.24
CA GLU A 202 0.70 -15.94 -20.39
C GLU A 202 1.29 -14.56 -20.07
N ARG A 203 0.67 -13.80 -19.16
CA ARG A 203 1.16 -12.48 -18.70
C ARG A 203 1.92 -12.52 -17.37
N GLY A 204 2.39 -13.71 -16.98
CA GLY A 204 2.97 -13.95 -15.66
C GLY A 204 1.97 -14.52 -14.67
N ALA A 205 2.47 -14.94 -13.51
CA ALA A 205 1.67 -15.63 -12.50
C ALA A 205 1.81 -14.94 -11.13
N PRO A 206 0.82 -14.15 -10.69
CA PRO A 206 0.84 -13.62 -9.31
C PRO A 206 0.84 -14.76 -8.29
N LEU A 207 1.15 -14.45 -7.03
CA LEU A 207 1.31 -15.46 -5.98
C LEU A 207 0.13 -16.44 -5.89
N ARG A 208 -1.12 -15.92 -5.94
CA ARG A 208 -2.32 -16.76 -5.86
C ARG A 208 -2.37 -17.79 -6.99
N LEU A 209 -2.17 -17.35 -8.24
CA LEU A 209 -2.16 -18.23 -9.40
C LEU A 209 -1.01 -19.24 -9.33
N THR A 210 0.18 -18.81 -8.91
CA THR A 210 1.34 -19.70 -8.69
C THR A 210 1.01 -20.81 -7.69
N LEU A 211 0.35 -20.48 -6.57
CA LEU A 211 -0.05 -21.46 -5.56
C LEU A 211 -1.17 -22.38 -6.05
N LEU A 212 -2.13 -21.90 -6.84
CA LEU A 212 -3.19 -22.71 -7.45
C LEU A 212 -2.63 -23.76 -8.41
N ILE A 213 -1.77 -23.33 -9.35
CA ILE A 213 -1.21 -24.23 -10.36
C ILE A 213 -0.22 -25.22 -9.71
N GLY A 214 0.60 -24.74 -8.78
CA GLY A 214 1.49 -25.61 -8.01
C GLY A 214 0.72 -26.67 -7.20
N ASN A 215 -0.35 -26.27 -6.50
CA ASN A 215 -1.24 -27.19 -5.79
C ASN A 215 -1.84 -28.24 -6.73
N PHE A 216 -2.33 -27.82 -7.90
CA PHE A 216 -2.86 -28.71 -8.93
C PHE A 216 -1.83 -29.76 -9.37
N HIS A 217 -0.61 -29.35 -9.74
CA HIS A 217 0.42 -30.29 -10.16
C HIS A 217 0.92 -31.21 -9.03
N GLU A 218 1.01 -30.71 -7.80
CA GLU A 218 1.32 -31.54 -6.63
C GLU A 218 0.29 -32.67 -6.46
N ARG A 219 -1.01 -32.34 -6.50
CA ARG A 219 -2.10 -33.32 -6.38
C ARG A 219 -2.18 -34.27 -7.58
N ALA A 220 -1.81 -33.80 -8.77
CA ALA A 220 -1.75 -34.63 -9.97
C ALA A 220 -0.55 -35.60 -9.99
N GLY A 221 0.37 -35.50 -9.02
CA GLY A 221 1.62 -36.30 -8.97
C GLY A 221 2.76 -35.72 -9.80
N ASN A 222 2.54 -34.59 -10.48
CA ASN A 222 3.50 -33.92 -11.36
C ASN A 222 4.43 -32.98 -10.56
N LYS A 223 5.14 -33.54 -9.57
CA LYS A 223 5.97 -32.78 -8.61
C LYS A 223 7.04 -31.91 -9.28
N ASP A 224 7.62 -32.37 -10.39
CA ASP A 224 8.62 -31.59 -11.14
C ASP A 224 8.02 -30.37 -11.83
N ALA A 225 6.78 -30.47 -12.33
CA ALA A 225 6.07 -29.33 -12.89
C ALA A 225 5.76 -28.30 -11.80
N ALA A 226 5.24 -28.75 -10.66
CA ALA A 226 5.00 -27.88 -9.50
C ALA A 226 6.28 -27.17 -9.05
N ARG A 227 7.39 -27.91 -8.94
CA ARG A 227 8.70 -27.35 -8.59
C ARG A 227 9.15 -26.25 -9.54
N ARG A 228 9.03 -26.47 -10.86
CA ARG A 228 9.40 -25.44 -11.86
C ARG A 228 8.59 -24.16 -11.72
N ILE A 229 7.29 -24.27 -11.45
CA ILE A 229 6.39 -23.12 -11.24
C ILE A 229 6.83 -22.33 -10.01
N TYR A 230 7.02 -23.01 -8.88
CA TYR A 230 7.46 -22.37 -7.64
C TYR A 230 8.85 -21.74 -7.77
N GLN A 231 9.81 -22.42 -8.41
CA GLN A 231 11.16 -21.89 -8.61
C GLN A 231 11.19 -20.68 -9.54
N ARG A 232 10.32 -20.63 -10.57
CA ARG A 232 10.19 -19.43 -11.41
C ARG A 232 9.75 -18.24 -10.56
N TYR A 233 8.67 -18.39 -9.80
CA TYR A 233 8.19 -17.34 -8.90
C TYR A 233 9.25 -16.93 -7.87
N GLN A 234 9.95 -17.90 -7.26
CA GLN A 234 10.99 -17.64 -6.26
C GLN A 234 12.17 -16.83 -6.82
N ARG A 235 12.59 -17.06 -8.07
CA ARG A 235 13.66 -16.28 -8.72
C ARG A 235 13.24 -14.83 -8.95
N GLU A 236 11.98 -14.62 -9.32
CA GLU A 236 11.41 -13.29 -9.58
C GLU A 236 11.06 -12.56 -8.27
N ASN A 237 10.74 -13.30 -7.21
CA ASN A 237 10.25 -12.80 -5.93
C ASN A 237 10.98 -13.46 -4.74
N PRO A 238 12.30 -13.24 -4.61
CA PRO A 238 13.11 -13.89 -3.58
C PRO A 238 12.60 -13.56 -2.17
N GLY A 239 12.69 -14.54 -1.27
CA GLY A 239 12.27 -14.38 0.13
C GLY A 239 10.77 -14.57 0.40
N THR A 240 9.98 -14.94 -0.60
CA THR A 240 8.55 -15.28 -0.46
C THR A 240 8.37 -16.64 0.22
N LEU A 241 8.25 -16.63 1.55
CA LEU A 241 8.19 -17.84 2.39
C LEU A 241 7.09 -18.84 2.01
N ALA A 242 5.93 -18.38 1.51
CA ALA A 242 4.85 -19.29 1.13
C ALA A 242 5.28 -20.23 -0.03
N VAL A 243 6.13 -19.74 -0.93
CA VAL A 243 6.69 -20.53 -2.03
C VAL A 243 7.85 -21.38 -1.55
N ASP A 244 8.71 -20.84 -0.68
CA ASP A 244 9.80 -21.60 -0.05
C ASP A 244 9.27 -22.82 0.72
N GLU A 245 8.14 -22.67 1.41
CA GLU A 245 7.46 -23.77 2.10
C GLU A 245 6.93 -24.83 1.15
N ALA A 246 6.39 -24.43 0.00
CA ALA A 246 5.94 -25.35 -1.02
C ALA A 246 7.11 -26.15 -1.61
N LEU A 247 8.23 -25.49 -1.90
CA LEU A 247 9.46 -26.13 -2.35
C LEU A 247 10.04 -27.08 -1.30
N ALA A 248 10.15 -26.64 -0.05
CA ALA A 248 10.65 -27.46 1.06
C ALA A 248 9.77 -28.69 1.32
N ARG A 249 8.43 -28.56 1.14
CA ARG A 249 7.51 -29.70 1.21
C ARG A 249 7.79 -30.70 0.09
N LEU A 250 7.99 -30.23 -1.14
CA LEU A 250 8.36 -31.09 -2.28
C LEU A 250 9.70 -31.81 -2.03
N ASP A 251 10.70 -31.11 -1.50
CA ASP A 251 12.03 -31.68 -1.19
C ASP A 251 11.95 -32.81 -0.16
N LYS A 252 11.10 -32.65 0.87
CA LYS A 252 10.90 -33.65 1.92
C LYS A 252 9.98 -34.79 1.50
N GLY A 253 9.47 -34.78 0.26
CA GLY A 253 8.51 -35.77 -0.20
C GLY A 253 7.16 -35.71 0.53
N GLY A 254 6.80 -34.56 1.10
CA GLY A 254 5.55 -34.39 1.84
C GLY A 254 4.29 -34.64 0.98
N PRO A 255 3.13 -34.91 1.61
CA PRO A 255 1.88 -35.10 0.89
C PRO A 255 1.45 -33.81 0.19
N ALA A 256 0.76 -33.96 -0.95
CA ALA A 256 0.17 -32.83 -1.63
C ALA A 256 -0.87 -32.15 -0.73
N PRO A 257 -0.89 -30.80 -0.65
CA PRO A 257 -1.91 -30.10 0.10
C PRO A 257 -3.31 -30.34 -0.49
N ALA A 258 -4.35 -30.15 0.32
CA ALA A 258 -5.72 -30.22 -0.14
C ALA A 258 -5.99 -29.22 -1.28
N ARG A 259 -6.99 -29.50 -2.11
CA ARG A 259 -7.41 -28.60 -3.20
C ARG A 259 -7.77 -27.24 -2.59
N LEU A 260 -7.24 -26.16 -3.17
CA LEU A 260 -7.47 -24.79 -2.68
C LEU A 260 -8.87 -24.24 -3.03
N VAL A 261 -9.48 -24.75 -4.10
CA VAL A 261 -10.86 -24.47 -4.52
C VAL A 261 -11.60 -25.80 -4.56
N ALA A 262 -12.24 -26.20 -3.46
CA ALA A 262 -12.75 -27.56 -3.28
C ALA A 262 -14.19 -27.75 -3.74
N ASN A 263 -14.96 -26.67 -3.83
CA ASN A 263 -16.38 -26.69 -4.17
C ASN A 263 -16.81 -25.39 -4.89
N ALA A 264 -18.10 -25.30 -5.24
CA ALA A 264 -18.63 -24.15 -5.97
C ALA A 264 -18.60 -22.83 -5.19
N SER A 265 -18.77 -22.86 -3.86
CA SER A 265 -18.64 -21.67 -2.99
C SER A 265 -17.21 -21.14 -3.05
N ASP A 266 -16.22 -22.02 -2.90
CA ASP A 266 -14.80 -21.63 -3.00
C ASP A 266 -14.48 -21.07 -4.40
N GLY A 267 -15.03 -21.69 -5.46
CA GLY A 267 -14.81 -21.27 -6.83
C GLY A 267 -15.37 -19.89 -7.14
N LEU A 268 -16.61 -19.62 -6.68
CA LEU A 268 -17.16 -18.27 -6.76
C LEU A 268 -16.35 -17.29 -5.89
N GLY A 269 -15.92 -17.71 -4.70
CA GLY A 269 -15.02 -16.94 -3.85
C GLY A 269 -13.73 -16.55 -4.55
N GLU A 270 -13.14 -17.45 -5.33
CA GLU A 270 -11.94 -17.19 -6.14
C GLU A 270 -12.23 -16.20 -7.27
N ALA A 271 -13.34 -16.35 -8.00
CA ALA A 271 -13.73 -15.39 -9.03
C ALA A 271 -13.90 -13.97 -8.45
N LEU A 272 -14.50 -13.85 -7.26
CA LEU A 272 -14.67 -12.56 -6.58
C LEU A 272 -13.36 -12.01 -6.00
N PHE A 273 -12.43 -12.89 -5.59
CA PHE A 273 -11.06 -12.50 -5.24
C PHE A 273 -10.34 -11.87 -6.44
N GLU A 274 -10.42 -12.49 -7.62
CA GLU A 274 -9.82 -11.97 -8.84
C GLU A 274 -10.42 -10.61 -9.24
N MET A 275 -11.75 -10.45 -9.13
CA MET A 275 -12.40 -9.14 -9.34
C MET A 275 -11.88 -8.09 -8.35
N SER A 276 -11.75 -8.47 -7.07
CA SER A 276 -11.22 -7.59 -6.04
C SER A 276 -9.79 -7.14 -6.37
N ALA A 277 -8.92 -8.09 -6.74
CA ALA A 277 -7.54 -7.80 -7.10
C ALA A 277 -7.43 -6.90 -8.34
N ALA A 278 -8.22 -7.17 -9.38
CA ALA A 278 -8.25 -6.34 -10.60
C ALA A 278 -8.70 -4.91 -10.31
N LEU A 279 -9.80 -4.75 -9.55
CA LEU A 279 -10.33 -3.43 -9.18
C LEU A 279 -9.36 -2.64 -8.29
N TYR A 280 -8.58 -3.31 -7.44
CA TYR A 280 -7.55 -2.66 -6.63
C TYR A 280 -6.47 -2.02 -7.52
N GLN A 281 -6.03 -2.72 -8.58
CA GLN A 281 -5.04 -2.19 -9.53
C GLN A 281 -5.56 -0.98 -10.31
N GLU A 282 -6.85 -0.98 -10.66
CA GLU A 282 -7.53 0.12 -11.34
C GLU A 282 -7.91 1.29 -10.39
N ASN A 283 -7.36 1.31 -9.16
CA ASN A 283 -7.65 2.31 -8.13
C ASN A 283 -9.15 2.42 -7.74
N ALA A 284 -9.94 1.39 -8.02
CA ALA A 284 -11.36 1.28 -7.64
C ALA A 284 -11.51 0.63 -6.25
N GLN A 285 -10.82 1.20 -5.26
CA GLN A 285 -10.60 0.59 -3.94
C GLN A 285 -11.88 0.24 -3.17
N GLU A 286 -12.93 1.05 -3.26
CA GLU A 286 -14.22 0.76 -2.58
C GLU A 286 -14.90 -0.48 -3.18
N MET A 287 -14.86 -0.64 -4.50
CA MET A 287 -15.39 -1.83 -5.16
C MET A 287 -14.51 -3.04 -4.86
N ALA A 288 -13.19 -2.88 -4.90
CA ALA A 288 -12.26 -3.93 -4.51
C ALA A 288 -12.57 -4.47 -3.10
N LEU A 289 -12.82 -3.59 -2.12
CA LEU A 289 -13.23 -3.94 -0.77
C LEU A 289 -14.54 -4.75 -0.75
N LEU A 290 -15.57 -4.31 -1.47
CA LEU A 290 -16.87 -5.01 -1.51
C LEU A 290 -16.77 -6.41 -2.14
N TYR A 291 -16.08 -6.55 -3.27
CA TYR A 291 -15.84 -7.85 -3.90
C TYR A 291 -14.99 -8.77 -3.02
N GLY A 292 -13.98 -8.22 -2.34
CA GLY A 292 -13.14 -8.98 -1.41
C GLY A 292 -13.91 -9.46 -0.17
N ARG A 293 -14.86 -8.67 0.32
CA ARG A 293 -15.79 -9.06 1.39
C ARG A 293 -16.74 -10.18 0.96
N LEU A 294 -17.26 -10.14 -0.28
CA LEU A 294 -18.04 -11.24 -0.83
C LEU A 294 -17.21 -12.53 -0.99
N SER A 295 -15.95 -12.39 -1.42
CA SER A 295 -15.01 -13.52 -1.50
C SER A 295 -14.80 -14.16 -0.12
N LEU A 296 -14.47 -13.38 0.92
CA LEU A 296 -14.31 -13.88 2.29
C LEU A 296 -15.61 -14.39 2.92
N PHE A 297 -16.77 -13.92 2.47
CA PHE A 297 -18.03 -14.47 2.93
C PHE A 297 -18.23 -15.92 2.46
N LEU A 298 -17.82 -16.23 1.23
CA LEU A 298 -17.89 -17.56 0.62
C LEU A 298 -16.75 -18.48 1.07
N ASP A 299 -15.53 -17.95 1.19
CA ASP A 299 -14.33 -18.64 1.67
C ASP A 299 -13.66 -17.83 2.80
N PRO A 300 -14.12 -17.96 4.06
CA PRO A 300 -13.57 -17.23 5.19
C PRO A 300 -12.12 -17.60 5.53
N GLY A 301 -11.66 -18.75 5.03
CA GLY A 301 -10.35 -19.33 5.29
C GLY A 301 -9.25 -18.82 4.37
N GLN A 302 -9.59 -18.03 3.33
CA GLN A 302 -8.65 -17.61 2.30
C GLN A 302 -7.62 -16.57 2.80
N PRO A 303 -6.34 -16.95 3.02
CA PRO A 303 -5.37 -16.04 3.62
C PRO A 303 -4.94 -14.89 2.72
N LEU A 304 -4.84 -15.14 1.41
CA LEU A 304 -4.44 -14.11 0.45
C LEU A 304 -5.51 -13.04 0.27
N MET A 305 -6.81 -13.40 0.29
CA MET A 305 -7.87 -12.39 0.28
C MET A 305 -7.80 -11.50 1.53
N ARG A 306 -7.54 -12.05 2.72
CA ARG A 306 -7.37 -11.24 3.94
C ARG A 306 -6.17 -10.29 3.84
N LEU A 307 -5.05 -10.74 3.28
CA LEU A 307 -3.89 -9.88 3.01
C LEU A 307 -4.25 -8.74 2.05
N THR A 308 -4.85 -9.04 0.90
CA THR A 308 -5.27 -8.02 -0.08
C THR A 308 -6.31 -7.05 0.50
N LEU A 309 -7.23 -7.55 1.34
CA LEU A 309 -8.23 -6.71 2.00
C LEU A 309 -7.60 -5.76 3.02
N GLY A 310 -6.66 -6.26 3.83
CA GLY A 310 -5.88 -5.44 4.74
C GLY A 310 -5.06 -4.38 4.00
N ASP A 311 -4.43 -4.73 2.88
CA ASP A 311 -3.69 -3.78 2.02
C ASP A 311 -4.65 -2.71 1.44
N THR A 312 -5.86 -3.10 1.02
CA THR A 312 -6.91 -2.18 0.54
C THR A 312 -7.38 -1.21 1.63
N LEU A 313 -7.56 -1.69 2.86
CA LEU A 313 -7.92 -0.86 4.01
C LEU A 313 -6.78 0.08 4.40
N ALA A 314 -5.53 -0.39 4.39
CA ALA A 314 -4.35 0.42 4.70
C ALA A 314 -4.14 1.57 3.70
N ALA A 315 -4.34 1.32 2.40
CA ALA A 315 -4.30 2.34 1.36
C ALA A 315 -5.33 3.47 1.59
N ARG A 316 -6.43 3.15 2.26
CA ARG A 316 -7.51 4.06 2.67
C ARG A 316 -7.30 4.65 4.07
N GLN A 317 -6.12 4.48 4.65
CA GLN A 317 -5.75 4.92 6.00
C GLN A 317 -6.59 4.29 7.13
N ARG A 318 -7.29 3.20 6.85
CA ARG A 318 -8.07 2.43 7.84
C ARG A 318 -7.18 1.41 8.55
N TYR A 319 -6.13 1.89 9.23
CA TYR A 319 -5.06 1.05 9.77
C TYR A 319 -5.51 0.07 10.85
N ALA A 320 -6.49 0.44 11.68
CA ALA A 320 -7.04 -0.45 12.72
C ALA A 320 -7.81 -1.64 12.10
N ASP A 321 -8.54 -1.40 11.02
CA ASP A 321 -9.28 -2.43 10.32
C ASP A 321 -8.33 -3.34 9.52
N ALA A 322 -7.33 -2.75 8.86
CA ALA A 322 -6.26 -3.50 8.21
C ALA A 322 -5.53 -4.42 9.20
N LEU A 323 -5.22 -3.93 10.41
CA LEU A 323 -4.61 -4.72 11.47
C LEU A 323 -5.49 -5.93 11.85
N THR A 324 -6.81 -5.74 11.94
CA THR A 324 -7.77 -6.83 12.18
C THR A 324 -7.71 -7.90 11.09
N GLU A 325 -7.69 -7.49 9.82
CA GLU A 325 -7.61 -8.45 8.70
C GLU A 325 -6.29 -9.22 8.69
N PHE A 326 -5.16 -8.54 8.92
CA PHE A 326 -3.86 -9.20 9.00
C PHE A 326 -3.75 -10.13 10.21
N ALA A 327 -4.37 -9.81 11.34
CA ALA A 327 -4.42 -10.68 12.51
C ALA A 327 -5.25 -11.95 12.27
N ALA A 328 -6.24 -11.88 11.36
CA ALA A 328 -7.08 -13.01 11.00
C ALA A 328 -6.45 -13.96 9.96
N VAL A 329 -5.28 -13.63 9.39
CA VAL A 329 -4.58 -14.50 8.44
C VAL A 329 -4.09 -15.77 9.14
N LYS A 330 -4.52 -16.93 8.62
CA LYS A 330 -4.12 -18.27 9.08
C LYS A 330 -3.55 -19.08 7.91
N GLY A 331 -2.97 -20.25 8.19
CA GLY A 331 -2.47 -21.15 7.15
C GLY A 331 -0.95 -21.28 7.16
N SER A 332 -0.34 -21.16 5.99
CA SER A 332 1.11 -21.36 5.82
C SER A 332 1.92 -20.37 6.69
N SER A 333 3.04 -20.82 7.27
CA SER A 333 3.88 -19.94 8.10
C SER A 333 4.44 -18.75 7.31
N GLY A 334 4.54 -18.86 5.99
CA GLY A 334 4.99 -17.80 5.11
C GLY A 334 3.95 -16.71 4.93
N LEU A 335 2.67 -17.07 4.78
CA LEU A 335 1.59 -16.08 4.70
C LEU A 335 1.34 -15.41 6.05
N THR A 336 1.43 -16.16 7.16
CA THR A 336 1.31 -15.56 8.50
C THR A 336 2.52 -14.68 8.85
N TRP A 337 3.72 -15.00 8.36
CA TRP A 337 4.89 -14.12 8.45
C TRP A 337 4.66 -12.81 7.67
N ALA A 338 4.21 -12.90 6.42
CA ALA A 338 3.89 -11.73 5.59
C ALA A 338 2.79 -10.86 6.21
N ALA A 339 1.80 -11.47 6.85
CA ALA A 339 0.76 -10.77 7.60
C ALA A 339 1.34 -10.03 8.81
N ARG A 340 2.20 -10.67 9.61
CA ARG A 340 2.81 -10.04 10.80
C ARG A 340 3.73 -8.86 10.46
N LEU A 341 4.47 -8.92 9.35
CA LEU A 341 5.22 -7.76 8.85
C LEU A 341 4.29 -6.58 8.53
N ARG A 342 3.12 -6.83 7.94
CA ARG A 342 2.12 -5.78 7.69
C ARG A 342 1.47 -5.30 8.99
N GLN A 343 1.22 -6.18 9.96
CA GLN A 343 0.73 -5.78 11.29
C GLN A 343 1.71 -4.82 11.97
N ALA A 344 3.01 -5.10 11.92
CA ALA A 344 4.03 -4.22 12.49
C ALA A 344 3.98 -2.81 11.89
N GLU A 345 3.80 -2.71 10.58
CA GLU A 345 3.63 -1.44 9.88
C GLU A 345 2.32 -0.73 10.26
N MET A 346 1.20 -1.46 10.37
CA MET A 346 -0.07 -0.87 10.83
C MET A 346 0.04 -0.34 12.27
N LEU A 347 0.67 -1.10 13.17
CA LEU A 347 0.93 -0.68 14.54
C LEU A 347 1.80 0.59 14.57
N ARG A 348 2.81 0.68 13.70
CA ARG A 348 3.68 1.85 13.57
C ARG A 348 2.90 3.09 13.13
N LEU A 349 2.07 2.96 12.11
CA LEU A 349 1.22 4.04 11.59
C LEU A 349 0.15 4.49 12.61
N LEU A 350 -0.31 3.58 13.47
CA LEU A 350 -1.19 3.87 14.61
C LEU A 350 -0.45 4.48 15.81
N GLY A 351 0.87 4.69 15.75
CA GLY A 351 1.68 5.18 16.86
C GLY A 351 1.89 4.17 17.99
N ARG A 352 1.52 2.89 17.81
CA ARG A 352 1.62 1.81 18.80
C ARG A 352 3.02 1.19 18.83
N ARG A 353 3.99 2.04 19.13
CA ARG A 353 5.42 1.79 18.95
C ARG A 353 5.98 0.62 19.77
N ASP A 354 5.55 0.49 21.03
CA ASP A 354 6.00 -0.60 21.91
C ASP A 354 5.56 -1.96 21.38
N GLU A 355 4.34 -2.02 20.82
CA GLU A 355 3.80 -3.23 20.22
C GLU A 355 4.50 -3.58 18.91
N THR A 356 4.80 -2.59 18.06
CA THR A 356 5.63 -2.79 16.86
C THR A 356 7.00 -3.35 17.23
N THR A 357 7.67 -2.75 18.21
CA THR A 357 9.01 -3.18 18.66
C THR A 357 8.96 -4.62 19.18
N LYS A 358 8.00 -4.91 20.08
CA LYS A 358 7.82 -6.25 20.63
C LYS A 358 7.55 -7.30 19.55
N LEU A 359 6.69 -6.99 18.58
CA LEU A 359 6.35 -7.89 17.49
C LEU A 359 7.58 -8.17 16.61
N LEU A 360 8.28 -7.13 16.14
CA LEU A 360 9.43 -7.27 15.25
C LEU A 360 10.62 -7.95 15.93
N SER A 361 10.90 -7.65 17.21
CA SER A 361 11.93 -8.35 17.97
C SER A 361 11.60 -9.83 18.16
N ALA A 362 10.34 -10.17 18.45
CA ALA A 362 9.92 -11.57 18.55
C ALA A 362 10.05 -12.30 17.22
N MET A 363 9.66 -11.68 16.10
CA MET A 363 9.83 -12.23 14.75
C MET A 363 11.31 -12.45 14.42
N ALA A 364 12.17 -11.47 14.74
CA ALA A 364 13.61 -11.59 14.52
C ALA A 364 14.24 -12.76 15.31
N ALA A 365 13.72 -13.08 16.49
CA ALA A 365 14.15 -14.23 17.28
C ALA A 365 13.60 -15.57 16.73
N GLU A 366 12.37 -15.59 16.21
CA GLU A 366 11.74 -16.79 15.62
C GLU A 366 12.49 -17.32 14.38
N LYS A 367 13.02 -16.41 13.55
CA LYS A 367 13.73 -16.76 12.30
C LYS A 367 15.12 -16.10 12.28
N PRO A 368 16.14 -16.72 12.89
CA PRO A 368 17.48 -16.12 13.04
C PRO A 368 18.24 -15.95 11.71
N THR A 369 17.76 -16.55 10.62
CA THR A 369 18.34 -16.40 9.28
C THR A 369 17.70 -15.29 8.45
N ARG A 370 16.57 -14.74 8.89
CA ARG A 370 15.85 -13.68 8.16
C ARG A 370 16.21 -12.30 8.67
N VAL A 371 16.15 -11.32 7.78
CA VAL A 371 16.52 -9.92 8.05
C VAL A 371 15.34 -8.96 8.01
N ASP A 372 14.27 -9.28 7.28
CA ASP A 372 13.10 -8.42 7.05
C ASP A 372 12.49 -7.81 8.34
N ALA A 373 12.32 -8.59 9.41
CA ALA A 373 11.83 -8.04 10.68
C ALA A 373 12.82 -7.05 11.33
N LEU A 374 14.13 -7.30 11.20
CA LEU A 374 15.17 -6.39 11.69
C LEU A 374 15.31 -5.14 10.83
N LEU A 375 15.11 -5.26 9.51
CA LEU A 375 15.09 -4.12 8.60
C LEU A 375 13.94 -3.18 8.97
N GLN A 376 12.71 -3.69 9.14
CA GLN A 376 11.59 -2.87 9.58
C GLN A 376 11.81 -2.24 10.97
N LEU A 377 12.47 -2.96 11.89
CA LEU A 377 12.81 -2.43 13.20
C LEU A 377 13.82 -1.28 13.10
N GLY A 378 14.86 -1.46 12.30
CA GLY A 378 15.86 -0.43 12.01
C GLY A 378 15.25 0.80 11.33
N ASP A 379 14.36 0.60 10.35
CA ASP A 379 13.66 1.68 9.66
C ASP A 379 12.75 2.46 10.59
N MET A 380 12.00 1.77 11.45
CA MET A 380 11.16 2.42 12.46
C MET A 380 11.99 3.32 13.37
N HIS A 381 13.11 2.84 13.92
CA HIS A 381 13.98 3.64 14.79
C HIS A 381 14.64 4.80 14.02
N ARG A 382 15.05 4.57 12.76
CA ARG A 382 15.63 5.61 11.89
C ARG A 382 14.62 6.73 11.64
N MET A 383 13.37 6.40 11.30
CA MET A 383 12.29 7.37 11.12
C MET A 383 11.94 8.11 12.41
N ALA A 384 12.07 7.44 13.57
CA ALA A 384 11.92 8.04 14.89
C ALA A 384 13.13 8.90 15.33
N ARG A 385 14.15 9.07 14.47
CA ARG A 385 15.42 9.77 14.76
C ARG A 385 16.18 9.19 15.95
N GLU A 386 16.17 7.88 16.07
CA GLU A 386 16.90 7.13 17.10
C GLU A 386 18.05 6.33 16.49
N PRO A 387 19.20 6.97 16.24
CA PRO A 387 20.25 6.35 15.44
C PRO A 387 20.89 5.15 16.15
N LYS A 388 20.99 5.12 17.49
CA LYS A 388 21.60 4.00 18.21
C LYS A 388 20.76 2.71 18.13
N PRO A 389 19.45 2.70 18.48
CA PRO A 389 18.59 1.53 18.25
C PRO A 389 18.51 1.12 16.77
N ALA A 390 18.45 2.08 15.84
CA ALA A 390 18.45 1.79 14.41
C ALA A 390 19.72 1.04 14.00
N LEU A 391 20.90 1.51 14.43
CA LEU A 391 22.18 0.87 14.16
C LEU A 391 22.20 -0.57 14.68
N ALA A 392 21.76 -0.81 15.92
CA ALA A 392 21.75 -2.14 16.50
C ALA A 392 20.91 -3.14 15.69
N ALA A 393 19.73 -2.72 15.22
CA ALA A 393 18.86 -3.55 14.39
C ALA A 393 19.51 -3.86 13.03
N TYR A 394 20.10 -2.86 12.37
CA TYR A 394 20.78 -3.05 11.08
C TYR A 394 22.07 -3.86 11.20
N GLU A 395 22.84 -3.72 12.29
CA GLU A 395 24.01 -4.55 12.55
C GLU A 395 23.61 -6.02 12.69
N GLN A 396 22.54 -6.30 13.43
CA GLN A 396 22.00 -7.65 13.56
C GLN A 396 21.45 -8.17 12.22
N ALA A 397 20.86 -7.31 11.38
CA ALA A 397 20.40 -7.71 10.05
C ALA A 397 21.58 -8.11 9.17
N VAL A 398 22.60 -7.25 9.06
CA VAL A 398 23.79 -7.51 8.25
C VAL A 398 24.56 -8.74 8.76
N SER A 399 24.61 -8.99 10.07
CA SER A 399 25.28 -10.18 10.60
C SER A 399 24.63 -11.50 10.18
N ARG A 400 23.37 -11.47 9.72
CA ARG A 400 22.65 -12.65 9.20
C ARG A 400 22.86 -12.86 7.69
N ILE A 401 23.44 -11.87 7.00
CA ILE A 401 23.70 -11.92 5.56
C ILE A 401 25.10 -12.49 5.33
N ALA A 402 25.18 -13.80 5.11
CA ALA A 402 26.46 -14.46 4.88
C ALA A 402 27.07 -14.11 3.51
N LYS A 403 26.23 -13.95 2.48
CA LYS A 403 26.64 -13.61 1.12
C LYS A 403 25.67 -12.55 0.57
N PRO A 404 26.04 -11.26 0.65
CA PRO A 404 25.21 -10.19 0.12
C PRO A 404 24.95 -10.36 -1.38
N THR A 405 23.72 -10.07 -1.77
CA THR A 405 23.24 -10.08 -3.16
C THR A 405 22.76 -8.68 -3.54
N ALA A 406 22.39 -8.49 -4.81
CA ALA A 406 21.80 -7.23 -5.25
C ALA A 406 20.57 -6.83 -4.41
N ALA A 407 19.78 -7.79 -3.90
CA ALA A 407 18.61 -7.48 -3.07
C ALA A 407 18.97 -6.85 -1.70
N ASP A 408 20.22 -6.99 -1.24
CA ASP A 408 20.65 -6.57 0.08
C ASP A 408 21.23 -5.14 0.11
N TRP A 409 21.37 -4.45 -1.02
CA TRP A 409 22.00 -3.11 -1.07
C TRP A 409 21.36 -2.12 -0.07
N ALA A 410 20.04 -2.22 0.11
CA ALA A 410 19.25 -1.28 0.90
C ALA A 410 19.62 -1.31 2.39
N VAL A 411 19.99 -2.47 2.95
CA VAL A 411 20.39 -2.54 4.37
C VAL A 411 21.73 -1.89 4.60
N PHE A 412 22.70 -2.08 3.70
CA PHE A 412 24.00 -1.42 3.79
C PHE A 412 23.86 0.09 3.63
N TYR A 413 23.04 0.53 2.68
CA TYR A 413 22.72 1.95 2.52
C TYR A 413 22.10 2.55 3.79
N ALA A 414 21.06 1.92 4.34
CA ALA A 414 20.36 2.40 5.53
C ALA A 414 21.28 2.42 6.77
N ARG A 415 22.09 1.37 6.97
CA ARG A 415 23.08 1.33 8.06
C ARG A 415 24.16 2.39 7.88
N GLY A 416 24.64 2.59 6.64
CA GLY A 416 25.61 3.62 6.29
C GLY A 416 25.14 5.03 6.67
N MET A 417 23.89 5.40 6.33
CA MET A 417 23.33 6.70 6.72
C MET A 417 23.23 6.87 8.24
N VAL A 418 22.89 5.79 8.97
CA VAL A 418 22.80 5.83 10.45
C VAL A 418 24.20 5.95 11.07
N LEU A 419 25.18 5.23 10.56
CA LEU A 419 26.58 5.33 10.98
C LEU A 419 27.11 6.75 10.76
N ASP A 420 26.78 7.36 9.62
CA ASP A 420 27.18 8.72 9.31
C ASP A 420 26.55 9.73 10.28
N THR A 421 25.26 9.57 10.59
CA THR A 421 24.56 10.38 11.61
C THR A 421 25.22 10.26 12.99
N LEU A 422 25.85 9.11 13.30
CA LEU A 422 26.59 8.87 14.54
C LEU A 422 28.05 9.33 14.47
N GLY A 423 28.51 9.88 13.34
CA GLY A 423 29.88 10.35 13.13
C GLY A 423 30.89 9.25 12.77
N ASP A 424 30.46 8.02 12.53
CA ASP A 424 31.33 6.88 12.18
C ASP A 424 31.50 6.78 10.66
N TRP A 425 32.11 7.81 10.07
CA TRP A 425 32.26 7.93 8.62
C TRP A 425 33.00 6.75 7.99
N LYS A 426 34.04 6.22 8.66
CA LYS A 426 34.83 5.11 8.13
C LYS A 426 33.97 3.87 7.87
N ARG A 427 33.06 3.54 8.79
CA ARG A 427 32.13 2.41 8.62
C ARG A 427 30.98 2.78 7.67
N ALA A 428 30.50 4.01 7.72
CA ALA A 428 29.48 4.49 6.79
C ALA A 428 29.93 4.37 5.33
N GLU A 429 31.15 4.84 5.01
CA GLU A 429 31.73 4.78 3.67
C GLU A 429 31.86 3.33 3.18
N ALA A 430 32.33 2.41 4.03
CA ALA A 430 32.45 1.00 3.69
C ALA A 430 31.09 0.37 3.35
N ASP A 431 30.04 0.72 4.09
CA ASP A 431 28.69 0.27 3.83
C ASP A 431 28.10 0.88 2.56
N LEU A 432 28.30 2.18 2.33
CA LEU A 432 27.84 2.86 1.12
C LEU A 432 28.54 2.30 -0.13
N LYS A 433 29.85 2.02 -0.07
CA LYS A 433 30.57 1.33 -1.15
C LYS A 433 30.06 -0.09 -1.37
N THR A 434 29.72 -0.81 -0.29
CA THR A 434 29.11 -2.14 -0.41
C THR A 434 27.74 -2.05 -1.08
N ALA A 435 26.88 -1.13 -0.67
CA ALA A 435 25.59 -0.88 -1.30
C ALA A 435 25.74 -0.54 -2.79
N LEU A 436 26.72 0.31 -3.14
CA LEU A 436 27.00 0.69 -4.53
C LEU A 436 27.53 -0.49 -5.35
N ASN A 437 28.38 -1.35 -4.79
CA ASN A 437 28.86 -2.54 -5.47
C ASN A 437 27.73 -3.56 -5.73
N LEU A 438 26.78 -3.68 -4.80
CA LEU A 438 25.61 -4.55 -4.95
C LEU A 438 24.57 -3.99 -5.92
N SER A 439 24.45 -2.65 -6.02
CA SER A 439 23.55 -1.96 -6.93
C SER A 439 24.20 -0.69 -7.53
N PRO A 440 24.99 -0.82 -8.62
CA PRO A 440 25.81 0.26 -9.17
C PRO A 440 25.07 1.45 -9.79
N GLU A 441 23.77 1.30 -10.03
CA GLU A 441 22.88 2.29 -10.64
C GLU A 441 21.84 2.81 -9.66
N GLN A 442 22.07 2.61 -8.35
CA GLN A 442 21.19 3.17 -7.33
C GLN A 442 21.50 4.66 -7.11
N ALA A 443 20.77 5.54 -7.78
CA ALA A 443 20.98 6.99 -7.71
C ALA A 443 20.99 7.56 -6.29
N SER A 444 20.22 7.03 -5.33
CA SER A 444 20.27 7.49 -3.92
C SER A 444 21.61 7.18 -3.27
N VAL A 445 22.20 6.01 -3.54
CA VAL A 445 23.49 5.61 -2.98
C VAL A 445 24.61 6.44 -3.60
N LEU A 446 24.58 6.60 -4.93
CA LEU A 446 25.50 7.45 -5.68
C LEU A 446 25.47 8.90 -5.15
N ASN A 447 24.28 9.49 -5.03
CA ASN A 447 24.11 10.85 -4.54
C ASN A 447 24.61 11.00 -3.10
N TYR A 448 24.21 10.10 -2.20
CA TYR A 448 24.59 10.21 -0.78
C TYR A 448 26.10 10.06 -0.58
N LEU A 449 26.73 9.07 -1.23
CA LEU A 449 28.18 8.87 -1.16
C LEU A 449 28.94 10.04 -1.80
N GLY A 450 28.50 10.48 -2.99
CA GLY A 450 29.11 11.59 -3.70
C GLY A 450 29.01 12.92 -2.96
N TYR A 451 27.81 13.26 -2.46
CA TYR A 451 27.59 14.42 -1.61
C TYR A 451 28.47 14.36 -0.36
N SER A 452 28.56 13.19 0.29
CA SER A 452 29.36 13.03 1.49
C SER A 452 30.85 13.27 1.26
N TYR A 453 31.39 12.86 0.10
CA TYR A 453 32.77 13.17 -0.29
C TYR A 453 33.00 14.65 -0.55
N VAL A 454 32.05 15.31 -1.21
CA VAL A 454 32.10 16.75 -1.49
C VAL A 454 32.05 17.55 -0.19
N ASP A 455 31.07 17.28 0.65
CA ASP A 455 30.80 18.06 1.85
C ASP A 455 31.93 17.97 2.88
N ARG A 456 32.56 16.78 2.98
CA ARG A 456 33.72 16.53 3.85
C ARG A 456 35.06 16.94 3.24
N GLY A 457 35.09 17.35 1.98
CA GLY A 457 36.32 17.70 1.27
C GLY A 457 37.28 16.52 1.07
N ILE A 458 36.76 15.29 1.03
CA ILE A 458 37.57 14.07 0.85
C ILE A 458 38.04 13.95 -0.60
N SER A 459 37.11 14.12 -1.55
CA SER A 459 37.39 14.07 -2.99
C SER A 459 36.29 14.78 -3.77
N LEU A 460 36.56 16.00 -4.24
CA LEU A 460 35.57 16.80 -4.98
C LEU A 460 35.25 16.21 -6.36
N ASP A 461 36.25 15.74 -7.09
CA ASP A 461 36.07 15.23 -8.44
C ASP A 461 35.34 13.87 -8.46
N GLU A 462 35.73 12.95 -7.56
CA GLU A 462 35.04 11.67 -7.42
C GLU A 462 33.60 11.88 -6.94
N GLY A 463 33.42 12.73 -5.91
CA GLY A 463 32.09 13.03 -5.38
C GLY A 463 31.17 13.63 -6.44
N ARG A 464 31.67 14.61 -7.23
CA ARG A 464 30.93 15.18 -8.36
C ARG A 464 30.56 14.11 -9.39
N GLY A 465 31.50 13.26 -9.80
CA GLY A 465 31.23 12.21 -10.80
C GLY A 465 30.15 11.22 -10.36
N LEU A 466 30.10 10.87 -9.07
CA LEU A 466 29.03 10.05 -8.51
C LEU A 466 27.66 10.76 -8.57
N ILE A 467 27.62 12.04 -8.21
CA ILE A 467 26.38 12.84 -8.24
C ILE A 467 25.90 13.05 -9.68
N GLU A 468 26.80 13.32 -10.63
CA GLU A 468 26.46 13.45 -12.06
C GLU A 468 25.83 12.16 -12.60
N LYS A 469 26.39 10.99 -12.23
CA LYS A 469 25.79 9.69 -12.56
C LYS A 469 24.41 9.54 -11.92
N ALA A 470 24.24 9.96 -10.67
CA ALA A 470 22.94 9.92 -9.99
C ALA A 470 21.90 10.81 -10.71
N LEU A 471 22.30 12.00 -11.16
CA LEU A 471 21.43 12.94 -11.87
C LEU A 471 21.07 12.41 -13.25
N ALA A 472 22.00 11.77 -13.97
CA ALA A 472 21.70 11.13 -15.25
C ALA A 472 20.63 10.03 -15.13
N LEU A 473 20.61 9.31 -13.99
CA LEU A 473 19.61 8.28 -13.70
C LEU A 473 18.27 8.89 -13.24
N ARG A 474 18.27 10.07 -12.63
CA ARG A 474 17.08 10.82 -12.21
C ARG A 474 17.20 12.31 -12.50
N PRO A 475 16.97 12.73 -13.75
CA PRO A 475 17.25 14.11 -14.21
C PRO A 475 16.30 15.18 -13.65
N HIS A 476 15.28 14.80 -12.89
CA HIS A 476 14.28 15.71 -12.30
C HIS A 476 14.19 15.56 -10.77
N ASP A 477 15.25 15.07 -10.13
CA ASP A 477 15.33 14.93 -8.68
C ASP A 477 16.03 16.16 -8.08
N GLY A 478 15.25 17.02 -7.40
CA GLY A 478 15.73 18.29 -6.86
C GLY A 478 16.83 18.12 -5.80
N PHE A 479 16.82 17.02 -5.04
CA PHE A 479 17.85 16.73 -4.05
C PHE A 479 19.19 16.37 -4.69
N ILE A 480 19.18 15.70 -5.86
CA ILE A 480 20.41 15.39 -6.58
C ILE A 480 20.96 16.64 -7.29
N MET A 481 20.07 17.49 -7.82
CA MET A 481 20.46 18.80 -8.36
C MET A 481 21.11 19.68 -7.30
N ASP A 482 20.56 19.72 -6.09
CA ASP A 482 21.14 20.43 -4.94
C ASP A 482 22.55 19.92 -4.62
N SER A 483 22.74 18.60 -4.49
CA SER A 483 24.07 18.02 -4.27
C SER A 483 25.07 18.42 -5.36
N LEU A 484 24.67 18.45 -6.63
CA LEU A 484 25.55 18.81 -7.73
C LEU A 484 25.87 20.31 -7.72
N GLY A 485 24.87 21.14 -7.42
CA GLY A 485 25.05 22.58 -7.21
C GLY A 485 26.02 22.86 -6.07
N TRP A 486 25.89 22.14 -4.95
CA TRP A 486 26.82 22.22 -3.82
C TRP A 486 28.24 21.80 -4.20
N ALA A 487 28.39 20.73 -4.98
CA ALA A 487 29.69 20.31 -5.50
C ALA A 487 30.35 21.39 -6.36
N LYS A 488 29.60 22.00 -7.28
CA LYS A 488 30.07 23.12 -8.10
C LYS A 488 30.47 24.34 -7.25
N PHE A 489 29.67 24.66 -6.24
CA PHE A 489 29.99 25.75 -5.31
C PHE A 489 31.32 25.50 -4.58
N LYS A 490 31.55 24.28 -4.07
CA LYS A 490 32.81 23.89 -3.43
C LYS A 490 34.00 23.91 -4.40
N GLN A 491 33.77 23.70 -5.69
CA GLN A 491 34.77 23.83 -6.76
C GLN A 491 35.02 25.28 -7.20
N GLY A 492 34.24 26.24 -6.70
CA GLY A 492 34.34 27.66 -7.08
C GLY A 492 33.56 28.04 -8.34
N ASP A 493 32.79 27.12 -8.94
CA ASP A 493 31.89 27.37 -10.07
C ASP A 493 30.54 27.91 -9.56
N PHE A 494 30.53 29.18 -9.15
CA PHE A 494 29.35 29.79 -8.55
C PHE A 494 28.20 30.00 -9.53
N HIS A 495 28.50 30.26 -10.80
CA HIS A 495 27.49 30.42 -11.85
C HIS A 495 26.80 29.10 -12.19
N GLY A 496 27.57 28.01 -12.39
CA GLY A 496 26.96 26.69 -12.57
C GLY A 496 26.23 26.20 -11.33
N ALA A 497 26.70 26.57 -10.13
CA ALA A 497 26.02 26.21 -8.88
C ALA A 497 24.65 26.89 -8.74
N VAL A 498 24.54 28.18 -9.06
CA VAL A 498 23.28 28.91 -8.90
C VAL A 498 22.21 28.41 -9.86
N GLU A 499 22.57 28.08 -11.11
CA GLU A 499 21.63 27.52 -12.09
C GLU A 499 21.00 26.21 -11.62
N LEU A 500 21.80 25.30 -11.05
CA LEU A 500 21.31 24.03 -10.53
C LEU A 500 20.47 24.21 -9.26
N LEU A 501 20.89 25.09 -8.35
CA LEU A 501 20.18 25.31 -7.08
C LEU A 501 18.87 26.08 -7.26
N GLU A 502 18.79 26.99 -8.24
CA GLU A 502 17.53 27.64 -8.64
C GLU A 502 16.54 26.60 -9.22
N GLN A 503 17.00 25.62 -10.00
CA GLN A 503 16.14 24.51 -10.46
C GLN A 503 15.75 23.58 -9.30
N ALA A 504 16.69 23.27 -8.40
CA ALA A 504 16.45 22.41 -7.25
C ALA A 504 15.35 22.98 -6.34
N ILE A 505 15.37 24.30 -6.07
CA ILE A 505 14.37 24.95 -5.21
C ILE A 505 13.00 25.08 -5.89
N GLU A 506 12.94 25.07 -7.22
CA GLU A 506 11.67 25.00 -7.95
C GLU A 506 11.01 23.61 -7.82
N LEU A 507 11.83 22.55 -7.84
CA LEU A 507 11.37 21.17 -7.65
C LEU A 507 11.01 20.87 -6.19
N GLU A 508 11.79 21.39 -5.24
CA GLU A 508 11.67 21.11 -3.80
C GLU A 508 11.55 22.39 -2.97
N PRO A 509 10.47 23.18 -3.14
CA PRO A 509 10.34 24.53 -2.57
C PRO A 509 10.22 24.58 -1.04
N MET A 510 10.06 23.44 -0.38
CA MET A 510 9.91 23.37 1.08
C MET A 510 11.16 22.83 1.77
N ASP A 511 12.22 22.48 1.03
CA ASP A 511 13.44 21.97 1.65
C ASP A 511 14.34 23.10 2.18
N PRO A 512 14.64 23.09 3.50
CA PRO A 512 15.45 24.13 4.12
C PRO A 512 16.94 24.02 3.77
N SER A 513 17.44 22.84 3.39
CA SER A 513 18.86 22.62 3.07
C SER A 513 19.19 23.22 1.69
N ILE A 514 18.32 23.00 0.71
CA ILE A 514 18.43 23.63 -0.62
C ILE A 514 18.39 25.15 -0.50
N SER A 515 17.50 25.67 0.34
CA SER A 515 17.44 27.11 0.63
C SER A 515 18.74 27.61 1.29
N ASP A 516 19.35 26.84 2.20
CA ASP A 516 20.61 27.22 2.83
C ASP A 516 21.77 27.25 1.82
N HIS A 517 21.91 26.21 1.00
CA HIS A 517 22.91 26.14 -0.07
C HIS A 517 22.74 27.27 -1.10
N LEU A 518 21.52 27.50 -1.58
CA LEU A 518 21.25 28.59 -2.53
C LEU A 518 21.55 29.96 -1.93
N GLY A 519 21.28 30.15 -0.64
CA GLY A 519 21.66 31.36 0.09
C GLY A 519 23.18 31.57 0.11
N ASP A 520 23.95 30.50 0.31
CA ASP A 520 25.41 30.55 0.30
C ASP A 520 25.96 30.94 -1.07
N VAL A 521 25.41 30.37 -2.14
CA VAL A 521 25.82 30.69 -3.52
C VAL A 521 25.45 32.12 -3.89
N TYR A 522 24.24 32.58 -3.57
CA TYR A 522 23.84 33.97 -3.81
C TYR A 522 24.76 34.96 -3.11
N TRP A 523 25.13 34.68 -1.86
CA TRP A 523 26.03 35.55 -1.12
C TRP A 523 27.42 35.63 -1.77
N ALA A 524 27.97 34.48 -2.21
CA ALA A 524 29.25 34.43 -2.90
C ALA A 524 29.24 35.21 -4.24
N LEU A 525 28.09 35.24 -4.92
CA LEU A 525 27.85 36.05 -6.12
C LEU A 525 27.56 37.53 -5.83
N GLY A 526 27.52 37.94 -4.56
CA GLY A 526 27.18 39.31 -4.15
C GLY A 526 25.68 39.63 -4.14
N ARG A 527 24.81 38.66 -4.44
CA ARG A 527 23.34 38.73 -4.41
C ARG A 527 22.81 38.66 -2.96
N LYS A 528 23.25 39.62 -2.12
CA LYS A 528 23.08 39.58 -0.66
C LYS A 528 21.63 39.59 -0.18
N GLN A 529 20.72 40.21 -0.94
CA GLN A 529 19.31 40.27 -0.56
C GLN A 529 18.63 38.92 -0.80
N GLU A 530 18.86 38.31 -1.97
CA GLU A 530 18.36 36.97 -2.24
C GLU A 530 18.96 35.93 -1.28
N ALA A 531 20.24 36.06 -0.94
CA ALA A 531 20.89 35.20 0.06
C ALA A 531 20.16 35.23 1.42
N ARG A 532 19.90 36.43 1.93
CA ARG A 532 19.18 36.62 3.20
C ARG A 532 17.76 36.11 3.15
N PHE A 533 17.08 36.24 2.02
CA PHE A 533 15.76 35.65 1.83
C PHE A 533 15.80 34.13 1.94
N GLN A 534 16.75 33.47 1.27
CA GLN A 534 16.85 32.01 1.30
C GLN A 534 17.29 31.48 2.68
N TRP A 535 18.26 32.12 3.35
CA TRP A 535 18.61 31.73 4.73
C TRP A 535 17.46 31.94 5.72
N THR A 536 16.60 32.93 5.50
CA THR A 536 15.39 33.13 6.31
C THR A 536 14.43 31.95 6.12
N ARG A 537 14.20 31.51 4.88
CA ARG A 537 13.41 30.30 4.60
C ARG A 537 14.01 29.07 5.26
N ALA A 538 15.31 28.85 5.10
CA ALA A 538 16.04 27.76 5.72
C ALA A 538 15.85 27.75 7.26
N ALA A 539 16.04 28.89 7.93
CA ALA A 539 15.87 29.00 9.38
C ALA A 539 14.43 28.74 9.85
N HIS A 540 13.43 29.19 9.09
CA HIS A 540 12.02 28.97 9.44
C HIS A 540 11.54 27.54 9.18
N GLN A 541 12.03 26.90 8.13
CA GLN A 541 11.58 25.57 7.68
C GLN A 541 12.43 24.41 8.22
N ALA A 542 13.63 24.68 8.75
CA ALA A 542 14.51 23.64 9.28
C ALA A 542 13.88 22.87 10.43
N ASP A 543 13.83 21.54 10.32
CA ASP A 543 13.54 20.62 11.43
C ASP A 543 14.77 20.24 12.25
N ASN A 544 15.96 20.50 11.70
CA ASN A 544 17.25 20.26 12.35
C ASN A 544 17.72 21.54 13.04
N GLU A 545 17.96 21.47 14.36
CA GLU A 545 18.43 22.61 15.15
C GLU A 545 19.80 23.14 14.69
N GLY A 546 20.68 22.27 14.20
CA GLY A 546 21.99 22.64 13.65
C GLY A 546 21.86 23.51 12.39
N LEU A 547 21.06 23.08 11.42
CA LEU A 547 20.77 23.85 10.21
C LEU A 547 20.12 25.20 10.55
N ARG A 548 19.12 25.18 11.45
CA ARG A 548 18.45 26.40 11.92
C ARG A 548 19.45 27.41 12.51
N LYS A 549 20.34 26.95 13.39
CA LYS A 549 21.38 27.80 14.01
C LYS A 549 22.37 28.32 12.96
N SER A 550 22.82 27.46 12.05
CA SER A 550 23.73 27.84 10.95
C SER A 550 23.12 28.97 10.12
N ALA A 551 21.88 28.81 9.64
CA ALA A 551 21.19 29.82 8.85
C ALA A 551 20.98 31.13 9.63
N GLN A 552 20.67 31.08 10.93
CA GLN A 552 20.54 32.26 11.79
C GLN A 552 21.87 33.02 11.96
N ILE A 553 22.99 32.31 12.07
CA ILE A 553 24.32 32.92 12.12
C ILE A 553 24.61 33.63 10.78
N LYS A 554 24.38 32.95 9.65
CA LYS A 554 24.57 33.54 8.30
C LYS A 554 23.69 34.78 8.08
N LEU A 555 22.46 34.80 8.60
CA LEU A 555 21.60 35.99 8.57
C LEU A 555 22.19 37.17 9.34
N LYS A 556 22.88 36.94 10.45
CA LYS A 556 23.46 38.02 11.23
C LYS A 556 24.78 38.49 10.62
N ASP A 557 25.68 37.55 10.35
CA ASP A 557 27.09 37.83 10.14
C ASP A 557 27.52 37.67 8.66
N GLY A 558 26.66 37.10 7.81
CA GLY A 558 27.02 36.67 6.46
C GLY A 558 27.82 35.35 6.45
N LEU A 559 28.36 34.97 5.30
CA LEU A 559 29.27 33.82 5.22
C LEU A 559 30.62 34.13 5.87
N ALA A 560 30.98 33.34 6.88
CA ALA A 560 32.20 33.53 7.69
C ALA A 560 33.51 33.26 6.93
N THR A 561 33.50 32.35 5.94
CA THR A 561 34.67 32.00 5.14
C THR A 561 34.41 32.32 3.67
N PRO A 562 35.18 33.24 3.05
CA PRO A 562 35.10 33.47 1.61
C PRO A 562 35.58 32.23 0.86
N ILE A 563 34.73 31.61 0.05
CA ILE A 563 35.17 30.66 -0.97
C ILE A 563 35.63 31.49 -2.17
N THR A 564 36.86 31.28 -2.63
CA THR A 564 37.38 31.96 -3.82
C THR A 564 36.83 31.32 -5.08
N ALA A 565 36.30 32.12 -6.00
CA ALA A 565 35.90 31.64 -7.32
C ALA A 565 37.09 30.98 -8.02
N ALA A 566 36.83 29.90 -8.76
CA ALA A 566 37.84 29.34 -9.64
C ALA A 566 38.21 30.38 -10.70
N ALA A 567 39.49 30.45 -11.09
CA ALA A 567 39.89 31.31 -12.19
C ALA A 567 39.13 30.87 -13.47
N PRO A 568 38.61 31.80 -14.28
CA PRO A 568 37.97 31.45 -15.54
C PRO A 568 39.04 30.80 -16.44
N ASN A 569 38.76 29.57 -16.89
CA ASN A 569 39.55 28.89 -17.92
C ASN A 569 39.31 29.51 -19.30
#